data_AF-A0A4Q5X116-F1
#
_entry.id   AF-A0A4Q5X116-F1
#
_cell.length_a   1.000
_cell.length_b   1.000
_cell.length_c   1.000
_cell.angle_alpha   90.00
_cell.angle_beta   90.00
_cell.angle_gamma   90.00
#
_symmetry.space_group_name_H-M   'P 1'
#
loop_
_entity.id
_entity.type
_entity.pdbx_description
1 polymer ?
#
loop_
_entity_poly.entity_id
_entity_poly.type
_entity_poly.pdbx_seq_one_letter_code
_entity_poly.pdbx_strand_id
1 'polypeptide(L)'
;MKATHPGRSLQALGLFLLLGSAWLSACGNDDPSPGPVNTGRPCDAVEACYPNVAEGELLGEAECLDRVEGGYCTHHCTQDADCCAAKGECEGSHPEVCGPFESTGEMYCFLSCEGEDFAGTDATDSDVYCQTYAGPAFHCRSTGGGSENRKVCVP
;
A
#
# COMPACT_ATOMS: atom_id res chain seq x y z
N MET A 1 -71.40 -32.54 -29.61
CA MET A 1 -70.43 -33.57 -29.18
C MET A 1 -69.47 -32.87 -28.23
N LYS A 2 -69.67 -32.93 -26.91
CA LYS A 2 -68.86 -33.70 -25.92
C LYS A 2 -67.34 -33.53 -26.21
N ALA A 3 -66.52 -32.99 -25.31
CA ALA A 3 -66.38 -33.44 -23.93
C ALA A 3 -65.86 -32.35 -22.97
N THR A 4 -66.53 -32.28 -21.81
CA THR A 4 -66.01 -31.91 -20.48
C THR A 4 -64.91 -32.86 -20.02
N HIS A 5 -63.87 -32.34 -19.36
CA HIS A 5 -63.11 -33.11 -18.36
C HIS A 5 -62.91 -32.30 -17.06
N PRO A 6 -63.21 -32.91 -15.89
CA PRO A 6 -63.01 -32.33 -14.57
C PRO A 6 -61.76 -32.87 -13.86
N GLY A 7 -61.18 -32.04 -12.99
CA GLY A 7 -60.94 -32.34 -11.57
C GLY A 7 -59.83 -33.32 -11.10
N ARG A 8 -59.25 -32.91 -9.95
CA ARG A 8 -58.52 -33.68 -8.91
C ARG A 8 -57.03 -33.89 -9.21
N SER A 9 -56.09 -33.78 -8.26
CA SER A 9 -56.14 -34.30 -6.90
C SER A 9 -55.12 -33.60 -5.98
N LEU A 10 -55.52 -33.34 -4.72
CA LEU A 10 -54.61 -33.24 -3.58
C LEU A 10 -54.00 -34.64 -3.30
N GLN A 11 -52.73 -34.68 -2.90
CA GLN A 11 -51.98 -35.70 -2.12
C GLN A 11 -50.49 -35.51 -2.49
N ALA A 12 -49.48 -35.68 -1.65
CA ALA A 12 -49.36 -35.98 -0.23
C ALA A 12 -47.90 -35.67 0.16
N LEU A 13 -47.67 -35.56 1.47
CA LEU A 13 -46.40 -35.63 2.18
C LEU A 13 -45.37 -36.63 1.60
N GLY A 14 -44.09 -36.23 1.63
CA GLY A 14 -42.90 -37.09 1.63
C GLY A 14 -41.64 -36.22 1.60
N LEU A 15 -41.03 -35.86 2.72
CA LEU A 15 -40.12 -36.64 3.59
C LEU A 15 -38.85 -37.16 2.86
N PHE A 16 -37.74 -36.52 3.20
CA PHE A 16 -36.33 -36.96 3.15
C PHE A 16 -35.64 -37.21 1.79
N LEU A 17 -34.59 -36.42 1.53
CA LEU A 17 -33.28 -36.93 1.15
C LEU A 17 -32.19 -35.87 1.40
N LEU A 18 -31.43 -36.11 2.48
CA LEU A 18 -30.17 -35.44 2.80
C LEU A 18 -29.14 -35.84 1.74
N LEU A 19 -28.83 -34.94 0.80
CA LEU A 19 -27.68 -35.06 -0.09
C LEU A 19 -26.60 -34.11 0.42
N GLY A 20 -25.66 -34.70 1.17
CA GLY A 20 -24.45 -34.07 1.68
C GLY A 20 -23.65 -33.48 0.52
N SER A 21 -23.65 -32.17 0.45
CA SER A 21 -22.76 -31.40 -0.40
C SER A 21 -21.57 -30.98 0.47
N ALA A 22 -20.56 -31.84 0.55
CA ALA A 22 -19.27 -31.47 1.11
C ALA A 22 -18.57 -30.54 0.09
N TRP A 23 -18.99 -29.28 0.07
CA TRP A 23 -18.21 -28.22 -0.54
C TRP A 23 -16.99 -28.03 0.35
N LEU A 24 -15.83 -28.45 -0.17
CA LEU A 24 -14.54 -28.05 0.34
C LEU A 24 -14.49 -26.52 0.21
N SER A 25 -14.79 -25.82 1.30
CA SER A 25 -14.44 -24.42 1.48
C SER A 25 -12.92 -24.32 1.47
N ALA A 26 -12.34 -24.20 0.28
CA ALA A 26 -11.02 -23.61 0.10
C ALA A 26 -11.17 -22.13 0.45
N CYS A 27 -11.02 -21.81 1.74
CA CYS A 27 -10.78 -20.45 2.17
C CYS A 27 -9.39 -20.07 1.65
N GLY A 28 -9.33 -19.45 0.48
CA GLY A 28 -8.19 -18.60 0.14
C GLY A 28 -8.21 -17.45 1.15
N ASN A 29 -7.19 -17.41 2.01
CA ASN A 29 -6.95 -16.21 2.79
C ASN A 29 -6.43 -15.17 1.80
N ASP A 30 -7.33 -14.32 1.31
CA ASP A 30 -6.96 -13.07 0.65
C ASP A 30 -6.40 -12.13 1.74
N ASP A 31 -5.18 -12.41 2.21
CA ASP A 31 -4.42 -11.39 2.94
C ASP A 31 -4.26 -10.22 1.96
N PRO A 32 -4.69 -9.00 2.32
CA PRO A 32 -4.56 -7.86 1.43
C PRO A 32 -3.08 -7.71 1.08
N SER A 33 -2.77 -7.69 -0.22
CA SER A 33 -1.40 -7.39 -0.66
C SER A 33 -0.93 -6.10 0.02
N PRO A 34 0.32 -6.07 0.51
CA PRO A 34 0.87 -4.85 1.07
C PRO A 34 0.72 -3.73 0.04
N GLY A 35 0.05 -2.65 0.44
CA GLY A 35 -0.10 -1.44 -0.36
C GLY A 35 1.01 -0.43 -0.05
N PRO A 36 1.09 0.67 -0.81
CA PRO A 36 2.06 1.71 -0.53
C PRO A 36 1.83 2.32 0.85
N VAL A 37 2.92 2.65 1.54
CA VAL A 37 2.86 3.46 2.77
C VAL A 37 2.52 4.91 2.40
N ASN A 38 2.29 5.79 3.39
CA ASN A 38 1.87 7.17 3.10
C ASN A 38 2.89 7.90 2.21
N THR A 39 4.17 7.85 2.56
CA THR A 39 5.25 8.24 1.67
C THR A 39 5.41 7.20 0.56
N GLY A 40 5.53 7.62 -0.69
CA GLY A 40 5.43 6.67 -1.81
C GLY A 40 4.05 6.60 -2.42
N ARG A 41 2.98 6.87 -1.67
CA ARG A 41 1.64 6.77 -2.23
C ARG A 41 1.47 7.73 -3.43
N PRO A 42 0.82 7.28 -4.51
CA PRO A 42 0.34 8.16 -5.58
C PRO A 42 -0.56 9.27 -5.05
N CYS A 43 -0.48 10.44 -5.65
CA CYS A 43 -1.28 11.59 -5.25
C CYS A 43 -1.54 12.54 -6.42
N ASP A 44 -2.70 13.19 -6.36
CA ASP A 44 -3.03 14.32 -7.23
C ASP A 44 -2.99 15.66 -6.48
N ALA A 45 -2.91 15.62 -5.13
CA ALA A 45 -2.92 16.77 -4.25
C ALA A 45 -2.29 16.44 -2.89
N VAL A 46 -1.75 17.46 -2.20
CA VAL A 46 -1.04 17.31 -0.92
C VAL A 46 -1.93 16.80 0.22
N GLU A 47 -3.22 17.16 0.20
CA GLU A 47 -4.19 16.76 1.22
C GLU A 47 -4.45 15.25 1.21
N ALA A 48 -4.07 14.56 0.12
CA ALA A 48 -4.18 13.13 -0.01
C ALA A 48 -2.99 12.38 0.61
N CYS A 49 -1.95 13.03 1.13
CA CYS A 49 -0.70 12.36 1.49
C CYS A 49 -0.61 11.80 2.91
N TYR A 50 -1.08 12.52 3.92
CA TYR A 50 -0.95 12.09 5.31
C TYR A 50 -2.29 12.10 6.05
N PRO A 51 -3.31 11.34 5.60
CA PRO A 51 -4.65 11.36 6.18
C PRO A 51 -4.70 10.82 7.62
N ASN A 52 -3.68 10.04 8.01
CA ASN A 52 -3.57 9.41 9.32
C ASN A 52 -2.69 10.18 10.31
N VAL A 53 -2.06 11.28 9.86
CA VAL A 53 -1.27 12.18 10.71
C VAL A 53 -2.19 13.29 11.22
N ALA A 54 -2.12 13.56 12.53
CA ALA A 54 -2.91 14.65 13.10
C ALA A 54 -2.40 16.02 12.62
N GLU A 55 -3.32 16.99 12.51
CA GLU A 55 -3.01 18.33 12.04
C GLU A 55 -1.88 18.96 12.87
N GLY A 56 -0.83 19.42 12.18
CA GLY A 56 0.33 20.08 12.81
C GLY A 56 1.37 19.13 13.42
N GLU A 57 1.19 17.82 13.36
CA GLU A 57 2.16 16.85 13.90
C GLU A 57 3.24 16.44 12.89
N LEU A 58 2.97 16.56 11.58
CA LEU A 58 3.96 16.26 10.54
C LEU A 58 5.14 17.24 10.63
N LEU A 59 6.36 16.73 10.68
CA LEU A 59 7.56 17.57 10.70
C LEU A 59 7.99 17.91 9.27
N GLY A 60 7.77 19.17 8.89
CA GLY A 60 8.03 19.66 7.54
C GLY A 60 6.76 19.84 6.72
N GLU A 61 6.90 20.45 5.55
CA GLU A 61 5.79 20.69 4.65
C GLU A 61 5.55 19.45 3.78
N ALA A 62 4.32 18.93 3.81
CA ALA A 62 3.90 17.85 2.93
C ALA A 62 3.94 18.33 1.47
N GLU A 63 4.36 17.44 0.56
CA GLU A 63 4.40 17.70 -0.87
C GLU A 63 3.87 16.48 -1.64
N CYS A 64 3.13 16.76 -2.70
CA CYS A 64 2.82 15.78 -3.74
C CYS A 64 3.71 16.09 -4.94
N LEU A 65 4.77 15.30 -5.15
CA LEU A 65 5.70 15.52 -6.25
C LEU A 65 5.03 15.16 -7.58
N ASP A 66 4.58 16.17 -8.31
CA ASP A 66 3.90 16.04 -9.60
C ASP A 66 4.82 15.67 -10.77
N ARG A 67 6.14 15.73 -10.55
CA ARG A 67 7.18 15.31 -11.51
C ARG A 67 7.30 13.79 -11.62
N VAL A 68 6.69 13.06 -10.69
CA VAL A 68 6.55 11.61 -10.73
C VAL A 68 5.24 11.26 -11.42
N GLU A 69 5.27 10.33 -12.38
CA GLU A 69 4.04 9.88 -13.03
C GLU A 69 3.09 9.25 -12.00
N GLY A 70 1.89 9.84 -11.83
CA GLY A 70 0.92 9.43 -10.80
C GLY A 70 1.12 10.11 -9.44
N GLY A 71 2.10 11.01 -9.31
CA GLY A 71 2.43 11.72 -8.08
C GLY A 71 3.18 10.86 -7.07
N TYR A 72 3.84 11.52 -6.12
CA TYR A 72 4.51 10.88 -5.00
C TYR A 72 4.36 11.72 -3.74
N CYS A 73 3.70 11.14 -2.74
CA CYS A 73 3.61 11.75 -1.42
C CYS A 73 4.95 11.72 -0.69
N THR A 74 5.32 12.88 -0.15
CA THR A 74 6.50 13.09 0.68
C THR A 74 6.31 14.32 1.56
N HIS A 75 7.31 14.67 2.38
CA HIS A 75 7.41 15.96 3.03
C HIS A 75 8.87 16.39 3.16
N HIS A 76 9.08 17.69 3.33
CA HIS A 76 10.41 18.24 3.56
C HIS A 76 11.01 17.73 4.88
N CYS A 77 12.33 17.55 4.88
CA CYS A 77 13.08 17.13 6.06
C CYS A 77 14.45 17.82 6.14
N THR A 78 15.08 17.75 7.30
CA THR A 78 16.46 18.20 7.53
C THR A 78 17.38 17.07 7.98
N GLN A 79 16.81 16.02 8.57
CA GLN A 79 17.50 14.83 9.07
C GLN A 79 16.53 13.64 9.08
N ASP A 80 17.04 12.42 9.15
CA ASP A 80 16.21 11.20 9.14
C ASP A 80 15.17 11.16 10.26
N ALA A 81 15.49 11.73 11.43
CA ALA A 81 14.59 11.74 12.58
C ALA A 81 13.37 12.67 12.38
N ASP A 82 13.34 13.47 11.32
CA ASP A 82 12.16 14.21 10.91
C ASP A 82 11.17 13.30 10.16
N CYS A 83 11.68 12.23 9.53
CA CYS A 83 10.88 11.20 8.88
C CYS A 83 10.42 10.15 9.90
N CYS A 84 9.19 9.68 9.76
CA CYS A 84 8.48 8.85 10.72
C CYS A 84 8.34 9.46 12.12
N ALA A 85 8.44 10.78 12.26
CA ALA A 85 8.39 11.46 13.55
C ALA A 85 6.95 11.53 14.08
N ALA A 86 5.97 11.68 13.19
CA ALA A 86 4.57 11.81 13.54
C ALA A 86 3.89 10.44 13.62
N LYS A 87 2.97 10.31 14.58
CA LYS A 87 2.15 9.10 14.67
C LYS A 87 1.26 8.98 13.44
N GLY A 88 1.34 7.84 12.77
CA GLY A 88 0.54 7.55 11.57
C GLY A 88 1.19 8.03 10.26
N GLU A 89 2.41 8.57 10.32
CA GLU A 89 3.19 8.95 9.15
C GLU A 89 3.68 7.70 8.41
N CYS A 90 4.53 6.91 9.06
CA CYS A 90 5.02 5.64 8.53
C CYS A 90 4.11 4.49 8.96
N GLU A 91 3.40 3.93 7.99
CA GLU A 91 2.56 2.75 8.22
C GLU A 91 3.43 1.50 8.29
N GLY A 92 3.26 0.67 9.31
CA GLY A 92 4.04 -0.55 9.50
C GLY A 92 5.45 -0.30 10.04
N SER A 93 6.39 -1.18 9.71
CA SER A 93 7.79 -1.10 10.11
C SER A 93 8.68 -0.74 8.92
N HIS A 94 8.23 0.21 8.11
CA HIS A 94 8.88 0.68 6.89
C HIS A 94 9.57 2.03 7.17
N PRO A 95 10.89 2.05 7.39
CA PRO A 95 11.58 3.28 7.77
C PRO A 95 11.74 4.21 6.57
N GLU A 96 11.67 5.50 6.86
CA GLU A 96 11.89 6.59 5.91
C GLU A 96 13.13 7.39 6.30
N VAL A 97 13.80 7.96 5.30
CA VAL A 97 15.09 8.62 5.45
C VAL A 97 15.11 9.93 4.69
N CYS A 98 15.87 10.89 5.19
CA CYS A 98 15.94 12.21 4.59
C CYS A 98 16.96 12.19 3.45
N GLY A 99 16.52 12.51 2.24
CA GLY A 99 17.36 12.45 1.04
C GLY A 99 17.04 13.55 0.04
N PRO A 100 17.95 13.86 -0.88
CA PRO A 100 17.70 14.83 -1.93
C PRO A 100 16.77 14.26 -3.01
N PHE A 101 15.89 15.10 -3.55
CA PHE A 101 15.17 14.80 -4.80
C PHE A 101 15.86 15.52 -5.98
N GLU A 102 16.33 14.74 -6.95
CA GLU A 102 17.06 15.26 -8.11
C GLU A 102 18.29 16.12 -7.71
N SER A 103 18.67 17.09 -8.54
CA SER A 103 19.77 18.04 -8.25
C SER A 103 19.25 19.41 -7.78
N THR A 104 18.08 19.46 -7.15
CA THR A 104 17.45 20.71 -6.69
C THR A 104 18.09 21.24 -5.41
N GLY A 105 18.63 20.35 -4.56
CA GLY A 105 19.12 20.68 -3.23
C GLY A 105 18.05 20.64 -2.14
N GLU A 106 16.80 20.39 -2.52
CA GLU A 106 15.70 20.16 -1.58
C GLU A 106 15.76 18.73 -1.01
N MET A 107 15.42 18.61 0.26
CA MET A 107 15.49 17.37 1.03
C MET A 107 14.08 16.91 1.42
N TYR A 108 13.81 15.63 1.21
CA TYR A 108 12.51 15.01 1.36
C TYR A 108 12.62 13.65 2.05
N CYS A 109 11.55 13.23 2.71
CA CYS A 109 11.45 11.89 3.27
C CYS A 109 11.13 10.87 2.18
N PHE A 110 11.97 9.84 2.09
CA PHE A 110 11.80 8.73 1.16
C PHE A 110 11.76 7.42 1.90
N LEU A 111 10.97 6.49 1.38
CA LEU A 111 11.01 5.10 1.82
C LEU A 111 12.43 4.54 1.64
N SER A 112 13.03 4.06 2.72
CA SER A 112 14.36 3.47 2.69
C SER A 112 14.32 2.06 2.13
N CYS A 113 15.30 1.73 1.29
CA CYS A 113 15.48 0.39 0.72
C CYS A 113 16.88 -0.18 1.06
N GLU A 114 17.44 0.22 2.20
CA GLU A 114 18.63 -0.44 2.75
C GLU A 114 18.31 -1.88 3.11
N GLY A 115 19.31 -2.75 3.06
CA GLY A 115 19.11 -4.20 3.22
C GLY A 115 18.43 -4.59 4.54
N GLU A 116 18.75 -3.89 5.63
CA GLU A 116 18.16 -4.08 6.95
C GLU A 116 16.70 -3.60 7.04
N ASP A 117 16.31 -2.63 6.22
CA ASP A 117 15.02 -1.96 6.28
C ASP A 117 13.89 -2.79 5.65
N PHE A 118 14.23 -3.70 4.72
CA PHE A 118 13.26 -4.63 4.10
C PHE A 118 13.48 -6.10 4.45
N ALA A 119 14.51 -6.45 5.24
CA ALA A 119 14.86 -7.83 5.60
C ALA A 119 13.75 -8.59 6.36
N GLY A 120 12.74 -7.89 6.89
CA GLY A 120 11.57 -8.46 7.58
C GLY A 120 10.31 -8.58 6.71
N THR A 121 10.41 -8.32 5.41
CA THR A 121 9.27 -8.32 4.47
C THR A 121 9.31 -9.51 3.52
N ASP A 122 8.23 -9.70 2.74
CA ASP A 122 8.16 -10.71 1.69
C ASP A 122 8.92 -10.31 0.39
N ALA A 123 9.52 -9.12 0.36
CA ALA A 123 10.26 -8.65 -0.80
C ALA A 123 11.53 -9.47 -1.02
N THR A 124 11.71 -10.00 -2.24
CA THR A 124 12.89 -10.81 -2.60
C THR A 124 14.15 -9.99 -2.81
N ASP A 125 14.00 -8.71 -3.11
CA ASP A 125 15.07 -7.74 -3.27
C ASP A 125 14.52 -6.31 -3.05
N SER A 126 15.43 -5.33 -3.06
CA SER A 126 15.12 -3.93 -2.81
C SER A 126 14.22 -3.29 -3.87
N ASP A 127 14.27 -3.74 -5.12
CA ASP A 127 13.40 -3.21 -6.17
C ASP A 127 11.98 -3.74 -6.01
N VAL A 128 11.82 -5.03 -5.70
CA VAL A 128 10.50 -5.61 -5.36
C VAL A 128 9.90 -4.90 -4.15
N TYR A 129 10.71 -4.57 -3.15
CA TYR A 129 10.27 -3.78 -2.00
C TYR A 129 9.76 -2.40 -2.43
N CYS A 130 10.55 -1.63 -3.19
CA CYS A 130 10.13 -0.32 -3.66
C CYS A 130 8.86 -0.38 -4.51
N GLN A 131 8.75 -1.38 -5.39
CA GLN A 131 7.57 -1.54 -6.24
C GLN A 131 6.30 -1.85 -5.47
N THR A 132 6.45 -2.57 -4.34
CA THR A 132 5.34 -2.95 -3.46
C THR A 132 4.90 -1.79 -2.58
N TYR A 133 5.86 -1.08 -1.96
CA TYR A 133 5.58 -0.14 -0.87
C TYR A 133 5.70 1.34 -1.24
N ALA A 134 6.25 1.67 -2.42
CA ALA A 134 6.24 3.01 -2.99
C ALA A 134 5.52 3.06 -4.36
N GLY A 135 5.50 1.96 -5.11
CA GLY A 135 4.66 1.83 -6.31
C GLY A 135 5.42 1.31 -7.53
N PRO A 136 4.72 0.89 -8.59
CA PRO A 136 5.27 0.02 -9.63
C PRO A 136 6.41 0.63 -10.46
N ALA A 137 6.55 1.96 -10.47
CA ALA A 137 7.63 2.65 -11.17
C ALA A 137 8.90 2.81 -10.34
N PHE A 138 8.87 2.46 -9.04
CA PHE A 138 9.95 2.78 -8.11
C PHE A 138 11.06 1.73 -8.12
N HIS A 139 12.28 2.21 -7.96
CA HIS A 139 13.49 1.41 -7.87
C HIS A 139 14.34 1.86 -6.67
N CYS A 140 15.13 0.94 -6.14
CA CYS A 140 16.06 1.27 -5.08
C CYS A 140 17.28 1.98 -5.66
N ARG A 141 17.46 3.27 -5.34
CA ARG A 141 18.57 4.08 -5.83
C ARG A 141 19.37 4.68 -4.68
N SER A 142 20.66 4.85 -4.93
CA SER A 142 21.58 5.54 -4.04
C SER A 142 21.43 7.06 -4.21
N THR A 143 21.40 7.78 -3.09
CA THR A 143 21.35 9.26 -3.03
C THR A 143 22.67 9.94 -3.41
N GLY A 144 23.78 9.19 -3.48
CA GLY A 144 25.06 9.67 -4.02
C GLY A 144 25.94 10.46 -3.04
N GLY A 145 25.64 10.45 -1.73
CA GLY A 145 26.25 11.32 -0.70
C GLY A 145 27.56 10.83 -0.04
N GLY A 146 28.31 9.90 -0.63
CA GLY A 146 29.55 9.39 0.00
C GLY A 146 29.29 8.65 1.33
N SER A 147 29.81 9.16 2.45
CA SER A 147 29.58 8.55 3.78
C SER A 147 28.17 8.73 4.32
N GLU A 148 27.41 9.66 3.75
CA GLU A 148 25.99 9.91 4.08
C GLU A 148 25.06 9.29 3.02
N ASN A 149 25.60 8.39 2.20
CA ASN A 149 24.83 7.75 1.15
C ASN A 149 23.73 6.86 1.75
N ARG A 150 22.49 7.18 1.40
CA ARG A 150 21.31 6.35 1.63
C ARG A 150 20.82 5.69 0.36
N LYS A 151 20.10 4.58 0.51
CA LYS A 151 19.30 3.96 -0.53
C LYS A 151 17.82 4.23 -0.29
N VAL A 152 17.19 4.80 -1.30
CA VAL A 152 15.80 5.25 -1.25
C VAL A 152 15.01 4.70 -2.43
N CYS A 153 13.72 4.49 -2.22
CA CYS A 153 12.78 4.19 -3.29
C CYS A 153 12.43 5.48 -4.02
N VAL A 154 12.84 5.57 -5.28
CA VAL A 154 12.52 6.68 -6.18
C VAL A 154 12.18 6.13 -7.58
N PRO A 155 11.44 6.87 -8.42
CA PRO A 155 11.18 6.46 -9.80
C PRO A 155 12.45 6.25 -10.63
#